data_AF-A0A2E7V1K3-F1
#
_entry.id   AF-A0A2E7V1K3-F1
#
_cell.length_a   1.000
_cell.length_b   1.000
_cell.length_c   1.000
_cell.angle_alpha   90.00
_cell.angle_beta   90.00
_cell.angle_gamma   90.00
#
_symmetry.space_group_name_H-M   'P 1'
#
loop_
_entity.id
_entity.type
_entity.pdbx_description
1 polymer ?
#
loop_
_entity_poly.entity_id
_entity_poly.type
_entity_poly.pdbx_seq_one_letter_code
_entity_poly.pdbx_strand_id
1 'polypeptide(L)'
;PTAIGLNNIAGRFGNILSHSEVELVVIFDERWVGKKTTSQEAISSLMGLQIATSGCPHTDYLKPMARYHLPLATADETLIRTTGSYFLRQYYETKISDSFDLELSGLADLYSEMQIVNASIAKRLRASGEFSELNALTILDTFAQVIPIQIEDNLDDVRLLFTDSASKHNKNY
;
A
#
# COMPACT_ATOMS: atom_id res chain seq x y z
N PRO A 1 -10.11 -15.79 -4.76
CA PRO A 1 -9.82 -15.69 -3.31
C PRO A 1 -10.04 -14.29 -2.74
N THR A 2 -9.33 -13.28 -3.27
CA THR A 2 -9.34 -11.90 -2.74
C THR A 2 -10.73 -11.27 -2.68
N ALA A 3 -11.48 -11.28 -3.79
CA ALA A 3 -12.83 -10.70 -3.84
C ALA A 3 -13.81 -11.35 -2.85
N ILE A 4 -13.67 -12.65 -2.57
CA ILE A 4 -14.50 -13.36 -1.58
C ILE A 4 -14.19 -12.86 -0.16
N GLY A 5 -12.89 -12.71 0.17
CA GLY A 5 -12.49 -12.15 1.46
C GLY A 5 -12.96 -10.71 1.66
N LEU A 6 -12.97 -9.92 0.58
CA LEU A 6 -13.48 -8.55 0.60
C LEU A 6 -15.01 -8.46 0.74
N ASN A 7 -15.78 -9.36 0.12
CA ASN A 7 -17.24 -9.44 0.35
C ASN A 7 -17.56 -9.72 1.83
N ASN A 8 -16.80 -10.60 2.48
CA ASN A 8 -17.00 -10.88 3.91
C ASN A 8 -16.74 -9.66 4.80
N ILE A 9 -15.81 -8.79 4.38
CA ILE A 9 -15.53 -7.52 5.06
C ILE A 9 -16.67 -6.55 4.83
N ALA A 10 -17.16 -6.39 3.59
CA ALA A 10 -18.33 -5.56 3.30
C ALA A 10 -19.57 -6.00 4.07
N GLY A 11 -19.86 -7.30 4.16
CA GLY A 11 -21.03 -7.78 4.90
C GLY A 11 -21.04 -7.41 6.39
N ARG A 12 -19.90 -6.99 6.98
CA ARG A 12 -19.82 -6.49 8.36
C ARG A 12 -20.13 -5.01 8.49
N PHE A 13 -19.94 -4.25 7.42
CA PHE A 13 -20.31 -2.86 7.34
C PHE A 13 -21.70 -2.81 6.72
N GLY A 14 -22.69 -2.28 7.45
CA GLY A 14 -24.00 -2.02 6.84
C GLY A 14 -23.88 -1.00 5.68
N ASN A 15 -25.00 -0.48 5.20
CA ASN A 15 -24.96 0.62 4.23
C ASN A 15 -24.39 1.90 4.87
N ILE A 16 -23.06 2.06 4.85
CA ILE A 16 -22.35 3.23 5.36
C ILE A 16 -21.96 4.09 4.16
N LEU A 17 -22.28 5.39 4.21
CA LEU A 17 -21.85 6.30 3.15
C LEU A 17 -20.33 6.42 3.18
N SER A 18 -19.68 6.38 2.01
CA SER A 18 -18.21 6.32 1.91
C SER A 18 -17.49 7.51 2.55
N HIS A 19 -18.17 8.66 2.67
CA HIS A 19 -17.64 9.90 3.25
C HIS A 19 -18.10 10.13 4.70
N SER A 20 -18.81 9.18 5.31
CA SER A 20 -19.19 9.27 6.72
C SER A 20 -17.95 9.36 7.59
N GLU A 21 -17.92 10.33 8.50
CA GLU A 21 -16.87 10.41 9.53
C GLU A 21 -16.96 9.21 10.47
N VAL A 22 -15.81 8.63 10.77
CA VAL A 22 -15.65 7.50 11.67
C VAL A 22 -14.42 7.70 12.55
N GLU A 23 -14.44 7.08 13.73
CA GLU A 23 -13.26 6.92 14.55
C GLU A 23 -12.73 5.50 14.35
N LEU A 24 -11.57 5.37 13.68
CA LEU A 24 -10.91 4.09 13.51
C LEU A 24 -9.95 3.86 14.67
N VAL A 25 -10.03 2.67 15.28
CA VAL A 25 -9.04 2.17 16.24
C VAL A 25 -8.53 0.81 15.75
N VAL A 26 -7.22 0.69 15.60
CA VAL A 26 -6.54 -0.57 15.26
C VAL A 26 -5.67 -0.97 16.45
N ILE A 27 -5.85 -2.21 16.92
CA ILE A 27 -5.15 -2.75 18.08
C ILE A 27 -4.13 -3.78 17.59
N PHE A 28 -2.87 -3.57 17.97
CA PHE A 28 -1.76 -4.51 17.82
C PHE A 28 -1.36 -5.04 19.21
N ASP A 29 -0.53 -6.07 19.24
CA ASP A 29 -0.03 -6.62 20.51
C ASP A 29 0.82 -5.58 21.27
N GLU A 30 1.60 -4.77 20.55
CA GLU A 30 2.54 -3.82 21.11
C GLU A 30 2.05 -2.37 21.19
N ARG A 31 0.99 -2.01 20.45
CA ARG A 31 0.45 -0.64 20.39
C ARG A 31 -0.98 -0.60 19.87
N TRP A 32 -1.63 0.54 19.98
CA TRP A 32 -2.85 0.84 19.24
C TRP A 32 -2.66 2.13 18.42
N VAL A 33 -3.42 2.25 17.34
CA VAL A 33 -3.46 3.43 16.46
C VAL A 33 -4.90 3.88 16.36
N GLY A 34 -5.16 5.16 16.65
CA GLY A 34 -6.49 5.78 16.55
C GLY A 34 -6.47 6.99 15.63
N LYS A 35 -7.48 7.13 14.76
CA LYS A 35 -7.62 8.27 13.85
C LYS A 35 -9.08 8.55 13.52
N LYS A 36 -9.49 9.82 13.61
CA LYS A 36 -10.73 10.31 13.00
C LYS A 36 -10.52 10.41 11.49
N THR A 37 -11.36 9.74 10.73
CA THR A 37 -11.23 9.62 9.27
C THR A 37 -12.60 9.37 8.63
N THR A 38 -12.63 8.97 7.36
CA THR A 38 -13.86 8.56 6.67
C THR A 38 -13.98 7.05 6.59
N SER A 39 -15.20 6.54 6.42
CA SER A 39 -15.45 5.12 6.25
C SER A 39 -14.66 4.51 5.09
N GLN A 40 -14.53 5.21 3.95
CA GLN A 40 -13.74 4.72 2.81
C GLN A 40 -12.24 4.60 3.10
N GLU A 41 -11.65 5.50 3.90
CA GLU A 41 -10.25 5.43 4.32
C GLU A 41 -10.02 4.26 5.28
N ALA A 42 -10.93 4.11 6.26
CA ALA A 42 -10.89 3.00 7.21
C ALA A 42 -11.02 1.64 6.51
N ILE A 43 -11.99 1.53 5.59
CA ILE A 43 -12.22 0.31 4.80
C ILE A 43 -11.04 0.08 3.86
N SER A 44 -10.51 1.11 3.18
CA SER A 44 -9.33 1.00 2.31
C SER A 44 -8.13 0.40 3.05
N SER A 45 -7.85 0.88 4.26
CA SER A 45 -6.78 0.35 5.10
C SER A 45 -6.94 -1.15 5.38
N LEU A 46 -8.16 -1.59 5.75
CA LEU A 46 -8.45 -3.00 6.01
C LEU A 46 -8.40 -3.84 4.73
N MET A 47 -8.93 -3.31 3.63
CA MET A 47 -8.89 -3.95 2.31
C MET A 47 -7.44 -4.20 1.86
N GLY A 48 -6.55 -3.21 2.01
CA GLY A 48 -5.14 -3.37 1.64
C GLY A 48 -4.47 -4.54 2.36
N LEU A 49 -4.75 -4.70 3.66
CA LEU A 49 -4.27 -5.83 4.45
C LEU A 49 -4.87 -7.17 3.96
N GLN A 50 -6.18 -7.20 3.70
CA GLN A 50 -6.86 -8.40 3.19
C GLN A 50 -6.33 -8.81 1.81
N ILE A 51 -6.08 -7.85 0.91
CA ILE A 51 -5.54 -8.10 -0.43
C ILE A 51 -4.15 -8.72 -0.32
N ALA A 52 -3.25 -8.11 0.44
CA ALA A 52 -1.89 -8.58 0.65
C ALA A 52 -1.79 -9.96 1.33
N THR A 53 -2.85 -10.39 2.03
CA THR A 53 -2.91 -11.69 2.74
C THR A 53 -3.83 -12.72 2.06
N SER A 54 -4.43 -12.39 0.90
CA SER A 54 -5.46 -13.20 0.25
C SER A 54 -4.98 -14.46 -0.48
N GLY A 55 -3.66 -14.71 -0.51
CA GLY A 55 -3.04 -15.79 -1.28
C GLY A 55 -3.05 -15.55 -2.80
N CYS A 56 -3.29 -14.30 -3.25
CA CYS A 56 -3.15 -13.93 -4.65
C CYS A 56 -1.66 -13.81 -5.00
N PRO A 57 -1.13 -14.57 -5.99
CA PRO A 57 0.29 -14.53 -6.33
C PRO A 57 0.74 -13.15 -6.82
N HIS A 58 -0.14 -12.39 -7.47
CA HIS A 58 0.15 -11.02 -7.91
C HIS A 58 0.31 -10.02 -6.76
N THR A 59 -0.05 -10.40 -5.54
CA THR A 59 0.06 -9.53 -4.34
C THR A 59 0.98 -10.11 -3.28
N ASP A 60 1.65 -11.24 -3.57
CA ASP A 60 2.46 -11.96 -2.59
C ASP A 60 3.67 -11.16 -2.12
N TYR A 61 4.20 -10.27 -2.97
CA TYR A 61 5.29 -9.36 -2.62
C TYR A 61 4.93 -8.38 -1.50
N LEU A 62 3.63 -8.17 -1.23
CA LEU A 62 3.15 -7.30 -0.15
C LEU A 62 3.11 -7.99 1.22
N LYS A 63 3.37 -9.30 1.33
CA LYS A 63 3.32 -10.05 2.60
C LYS A 63 4.17 -9.44 3.71
N PRO A 64 5.42 -8.98 3.48
CA PRO A 64 6.19 -8.29 4.52
C PRO A 64 5.51 -7.01 5.01
N MET A 65 4.93 -6.22 4.10
CA MET A 65 4.19 -5.01 4.46
C MET A 65 2.89 -5.33 5.19
N ALA A 66 2.24 -6.47 4.93
CA ALA A 66 1.08 -6.95 5.66
C ALA A 66 1.43 -7.39 7.09
N ARG A 67 2.59 -8.05 7.28
CA ARG A 67 3.08 -8.45 8.61
C ARG A 67 3.31 -7.25 9.51
N TYR A 68 3.83 -6.16 8.94
CA TYR A 68 4.08 -4.89 9.62
C TYR A 68 3.15 -3.79 9.10
N HIS A 69 1.85 -4.11 8.96
CA HIS A 69 0.88 -3.19 8.38
C HIS A 69 0.82 -1.87 9.16
N LEU A 70 0.91 -0.76 8.42
CA LEU A 70 0.67 0.59 8.93
C LEU A 70 -0.73 1.00 8.46
N PRO A 71 -1.72 1.07 9.36
CA PRO A 71 -3.07 1.48 8.98
C PRO A 71 -3.09 2.96 8.60
N LEU A 72 -3.94 3.30 7.61
CA LEU A 72 -4.13 4.69 7.15
C LEU A 72 -2.83 5.39 6.72
N ALA A 73 -1.90 4.63 6.12
CA ALA A 73 -0.62 5.13 5.64
C ALA A 73 -0.80 6.23 4.59
N THR A 74 0.06 7.25 4.65
CA THR A 74 0.13 8.29 3.62
C THR A 74 0.78 7.76 2.34
N ALA A 75 0.76 8.58 1.27
CA ALA A 75 1.48 8.29 0.04
C ALA A 75 2.99 8.15 0.29
N ASP A 76 3.61 9.10 0.99
CA ASP A 76 5.04 9.07 1.32
C ASP A 76 5.42 7.86 2.18
N GLU A 77 4.60 7.54 3.20
CA GLU A 77 4.82 6.36 4.04
C GLU A 77 4.71 5.07 3.21
N THR A 78 3.77 5.03 2.27
CA THR A 78 3.61 3.89 1.36
C THR A 78 4.79 3.78 0.40
N LEU A 79 5.26 4.89 -0.17
CA LEU A 79 6.41 4.96 -1.07
C LEU A 79 7.68 4.48 -0.37
N ILE A 80 8.00 5.03 0.79
CA ILE A 80 9.19 4.65 1.57
C ILE A 80 9.13 3.18 1.99
N ARG A 81 7.97 2.71 2.47
CA ARG A 81 7.83 1.32 2.93
C ARG A 81 7.91 0.33 1.78
N THR A 82 7.33 0.63 0.62
CA THR A 82 7.33 -0.28 -0.52
C THR A 82 8.71 -0.35 -1.19
N THR A 83 9.35 0.80 -1.42
CA THR A 83 10.73 0.87 -1.95
C THR A 83 11.72 0.20 -1.02
N GLY A 84 11.66 0.48 0.28
CA GLY A 84 12.51 -0.17 1.28
C GLY A 84 12.28 -1.68 1.37
N SER A 85 11.02 -2.13 1.32
CA SER A 85 10.69 -3.56 1.31
C SER A 85 11.20 -4.24 0.04
N TYR A 86 11.12 -3.57 -1.11
CA TYR A 86 11.63 -4.06 -2.38
C TYR A 86 13.16 -4.20 -2.36
N PHE A 87 13.89 -3.19 -1.89
CA PHE A 87 15.34 -3.30 -1.77
C PHE A 87 15.80 -4.38 -0.78
N LEU A 88 15.07 -4.59 0.32
CA LEU A 88 15.33 -5.72 1.22
C LEU A 88 15.13 -7.06 0.53
N ARG A 89 14.07 -7.19 -0.30
CA ARG A 89 13.86 -8.37 -1.13
C ARG A 89 15.03 -8.58 -2.10
N GLN A 90 15.42 -7.55 -2.84
CA GLN A 90 16.56 -7.59 -3.76
C GLN A 90 17.84 -8.03 -3.04
N TYR A 91 18.11 -7.52 -1.83
CA TYR A 91 19.27 -7.93 -1.03
C TYR A 91 19.29 -9.42 -0.69
N TYR A 92 18.13 -10.05 -0.47
CA TYR A 92 18.07 -11.49 -0.24
C TYR A 92 18.17 -12.29 -1.54
N GLU A 93 17.59 -11.78 -2.63
CA GLU A 93 17.67 -12.41 -3.96
C GLU A 93 19.08 -12.34 -4.55
N THR A 94 19.87 -11.30 -4.24
CA THR A 94 21.27 -11.22 -4.70
C THR A 94 22.21 -12.24 -4.07
N LYS A 95 21.77 -12.94 -3.01
CA LYS A 95 22.49 -14.12 -2.50
C LYS A 95 22.34 -15.33 -3.42
N ILE A 96 21.47 -15.22 -4.42
CA ILE A 96 21.11 -16.26 -5.40
C ILE A 96 21.45 -15.81 -6.83
N SER A 97 21.37 -14.51 -7.15
CA SER A 97 21.77 -13.92 -8.44
C SER A 97 22.73 -12.74 -8.27
N ASP A 98 23.61 -12.47 -9.25
CA ASP A 98 24.52 -11.31 -9.18
C ASP A 98 23.86 -9.97 -9.59
N SER A 99 22.53 -9.89 -9.65
CA SER A 99 21.79 -8.72 -10.16
C SER A 99 20.97 -8.01 -9.08
N PHE A 100 21.19 -6.71 -8.89
CA PHE A 100 20.38 -5.86 -8.02
C PHE A 100 19.70 -4.75 -8.83
N ASP A 101 18.37 -4.71 -8.83
CA ASP A 101 17.58 -3.65 -9.48
C ASP A 101 17.61 -2.35 -8.67
N LEU A 102 18.62 -1.51 -8.91
CA LEU A 102 18.75 -0.19 -8.30
C LEU A 102 17.71 0.80 -8.84
N GLU A 103 17.30 0.64 -10.09
CA GLU A 103 16.39 1.55 -10.79
C GLU A 103 14.91 1.31 -10.44
N LEU A 104 14.61 0.33 -9.56
CA LEU A 104 13.25 -0.02 -9.13
C LEU A 104 12.32 -0.41 -10.29
N SER A 105 12.86 -0.80 -11.43
CA SER A 105 12.10 -1.17 -12.63
C SER A 105 11.10 -2.30 -12.36
N GLY A 106 11.53 -3.35 -11.65
CA GLY A 106 10.64 -4.45 -11.28
C GLY A 106 9.59 -4.04 -10.25
N LEU A 107 9.84 -3.03 -9.42
CA LEU A 107 8.83 -2.49 -8.51
C LEU A 107 7.76 -1.70 -9.27
N ALA A 108 8.16 -0.89 -10.26
CA ALA A 108 7.23 -0.19 -11.13
C ALA A 108 6.34 -1.18 -11.91
N ASP A 109 6.91 -2.28 -12.40
CA ASP A 109 6.14 -3.36 -13.07
C ASP A 109 5.13 -4.01 -12.12
N LEU A 110 5.53 -4.36 -10.89
CA LEU A 110 4.64 -4.95 -9.88
C LEU A 110 3.44 -4.03 -9.57
N TYR A 111 3.66 -2.72 -9.50
CA TYR A 111 2.58 -1.76 -9.26
C TYR A 111 1.71 -1.50 -10.49
N SER A 112 2.28 -1.56 -11.70
CA SER A 112 1.50 -1.54 -12.94
C SER A 112 0.56 -2.75 -13.03
N GLU A 113 1.04 -3.94 -12.68
CA GLU A 113 0.21 -5.15 -12.55
C GLU A 113 -0.83 -5.02 -11.44
N MET A 114 -0.52 -4.33 -10.34
CA MET A 114 -1.48 -4.07 -9.26
C MET A 114 -2.69 -3.27 -9.74
N GLN A 115 -2.53 -2.33 -10.68
CA GLN A 115 -3.67 -1.60 -11.28
C GLN A 115 -4.64 -2.56 -11.98
N ILE A 116 -4.11 -3.57 -12.69
CA ILE A 116 -4.91 -4.61 -13.35
C ILE A 116 -5.64 -5.47 -12.30
N VAL A 117 -4.95 -5.82 -11.21
CA VAL A 117 -5.51 -6.57 -10.09
C VAL A 117 -6.66 -5.78 -9.44
N ASN A 118 -6.46 -4.50 -9.14
CA ASN A 118 -7.46 -3.61 -8.56
C ASN A 118 -8.68 -3.48 -9.48
N ALA A 119 -8.49 -3.20 -10.77
CA ALA A 119 -9.58 -3.15 -11.75
C ALA A 119 -10.38 -4.47 -11.81
N SER A 120 -9.67 -5.60 -11.75
CA SER A 120 -10.29 -6.93 -11.74
C SER A 120 -11.08 -7.20 -10.45
N ILE A 121 -10.59 -6.75 -9.29
CA ILE A 121 -11.32 -6.81 -8.02
C ILE A 121 -12.57 -5.93 -8.11
N ALA A 122 -12.43 -4.67 -8.54
CA ALA A 122 -13.53 -3.73 -8.69
C ALA A 122 -14.66 -4.29 -9.57
N LYS A 123 -14.29 -4.90 -10.71
CA LYS A 123 -15.26 -5.55 -11.61
C LYS A 123 -16.04 -6.66 -10.91
N ARG A 124 -15.37 -7.51 -10.12
CA ARG A 124 -16.02 -8.61 -9.39
C ARG A 124 -16.91 -8.12 -8.26
N LEU A 125 -16.47 -7.12 -7.50
CA LEU A 125 -17.25 -6.52 -6.42
C LEU A 125 -18.51 -5.80 -6.96
N ARG A 126 -18.39 -5.11 -8.10
CA ARG A 126 -19.58 -4.54 -8.79
C ARG A 126 -20.56 -5.61 -9.22
N ALA A 127 -20.06 -6.74 -9.71
CA ALA A 127 -20.90 -7.83 -10.18
C ALA A 127 -21.60 -8.60 -9.02
N SER A 128 -21.03 -8.60 -7.81
CA SER A 128 -21.69 -9.22 -6.65
C SER A 128 -22.84 -8.37 -6.11
N GLY A 129 -22.78 -7.04 -6.25
CA GLY A 129 -23.79 -6.12 -5.70
C GLY A 129 -23.77 -6.01 -4.17
N GLU A 130 -22.88 -6.73 -3.49
CA GLU A 130 -22.77 -6.82 -2.03
C GLU A 130 -21.77 -5.81 -1.43
N PHE A 131 -20.97 -5.14 -2.26
CA PHE A 131 -19.91 -4.24 -1.82
C PHE A 131 -20.21 -2.80 -2.27
N SER A 132 -20.72 -1.95 -1.38
CA SER A 132 -21.10 -0.56 -1.67
C SER A 132 -19.92 0.41 -1.70
N GLU A 133 -18.82 0.09 -1.03
CA GLU A 133 -17.72 1.04 -0.76
C GLU A 133 -16.60 0.96 -1.79
N LEU A 134 -16.92 0.85 -3.08
CA LEU A 134 -15.90 0.78 -4.15
C LEU A 134 -14.89 1.94 -4.12
N ASN A 135 -15.26 3.09 -3.54
CA ASN A 135 -14.36 4.22 -3.31
C ASN A 135 -13.15 3.86 -2.43
N ALA A 136 -13.28 2.90 -1.51
CA ALA A 136 -12.17 2.40 -0.73
C ALA A 136 -11.12 1.71 -1.62
N LEU A 137 -11.55 0.96 -2.64
CA LEU A 137 -10.63 0.36 -3.61
C LEU A 137 -9.96 1.41 -4.49
N THR A 138 -10.66 2.50 -4.82
CA THR A 138 -10.08 3.62 -5.58
C THR A 138 -8.89 4.24 -4.84
N ILE A 139 -8.93 4.35 -3.50
CA ILE A 139 -7.78 4.83 -2.71
C ILE A 139 -6.56 3.92 -2.91
N LEU A 140 -6.77 2.60 -2.85
CA LEU A 140 -5.68 1.63 -3.11
C LEU A 140 -5.16 1.72 -4.54
N ASP A 141 -6.04 1.98 -5.49
CA ASP A 141 -5.67 2.14 -6.90
C ASP A 141 -4.84 3.39 -7.17
N THR A 142 -5.11 4.49 -6.45
CA THR A 142 -4.27 5.69 -6.49
C THR A 142 -2.82 5.36 -6.14
N PHE A 143 -2.57 4.55 -5.10
CA PHE A 143 -1.19 4.14 -4.79
C PHE A 143 -0.57 3.32 -5.93
N ALA A 144 -1.34 2.44 -6.58
CA ALA A 144 -0.84 1.65 -7.69
C ALA A 144 -0.49 2.48 -8.94
N GLN A 145 -1.12 3.64 -9.10
CA GLN A 145 -0.81 4.60 -10.17
C GLN A 145 0.35 5.53 -9.80
N VAL A 146 0.41 6.00 -8.56
CA VAL A 146 1.40 7.00 -8.12
C VAL A 146 2.80 6.41 -7.96
N ILE A 147 2.93 5.16 -7.47
CA ILE A 147 4.26 4.59 -7.22
C ILE A 147 5.15 4.52 -8.47
N PRO A 148 4.68 4.03 -9.64
CA PRO A 148 5.48 4.06 -10.87
C PRO A 148 5.93 5.48 -11.27
N ILE A 149 5.04 6.48 -11.15
CA ILE A 149 5.35 7.88 -11.46
C ILE A 149 6.45 8.40 -10.52
N GLN A 150 6.33 8.12 -9.22
CA GLN A 150 7.33 8.51 -8.22
C GLN A 150 8.69 7.85 -8.47
N ILE A 151 8.71 6.63 -8.97
CA ILE A 151 9.94 5.93 -9.38
C ILE A 151 10.55 6.61 -10.61
N GLU A 152 9.74 6.94 -11.62
CA GLU A 152 10.18 7.66 -12.83
C GLU A 152 10.77 9.04 -12.48
N ASP A 153 10.18 9.71 -11.48
CA ASP A 153 10.67 10.97 -10.92
C ASP A 153 11.83 10.80 -9.91
N ASN A 154 12.51 9.64 -9.93
CA ASN A 154 13.68 9.33 -9.08
C ASN A 154 13.43 9.51 -7.56
N LEU A 155 12.19 9.34 -7.11
CA LEU A 155 11.78 9.52 -5.72
C LEU A 155 12.09 10.93 -5.18
N ASP A 156 12.09 11.95 -6.03
CA ASP A 156 12.52 13.31 -5.66
C ASP A 156 11.69 13.90 -4.49
N ASP A 157 10.40 13.53 -4.37
CA ASP A 157 9.51 14.00 -3.29
C ASP A 157 10.00 13.64 -1.88
N VAL A 158 10.69 12.50 -1.74
CA VAL A 158 11.23 12.04 -0.44
C VAL A 158 12.73 12.27 -0.31
N ARG A 159 13.41 12.68 -1.38
CA ARG A 159 14.87 12.80 -1.45
C ARG A 159 15.45 13.67 -0.33
N LEU A 160 14.83 14.81 -0.03
CA LEU A 160 15.31 15.75 1.00
C LEU A 160 15.39 15.11 2.39
N LEU A 161 14.56 14.10 2.69
CA LEU A 161 14.59 13.37 3.96
C LEU A 161 15.89 12.56 4.14
N PHE A 162 16.58 12.24 3.04
CA PHE A 162 17.76 11.38 3.03
C PHE A 162 19.06 12.14 2.68
N THR A 163 18.98 13.34 2.09
CA THR A 163 20.17 14.06 1.60
C THR A 163 20.61 15.23 2.47
N ASP A 164 19.77 15.74 3.38
CA ASP A 164 20.15 16.86 4.26
C ASP A 164 20.72 16.43 5.61
N SER A 165 21.96 15.94 5.57
CA SER A 165 22.87 15.92 6.73
C SER A 165 24.32 16.30 6.36
N ALA A 166 24.66 16.47 5.08
CA ALA A 166 26.04 16.74 4.64
C ALA A 166 26.36 18.23 4.38
N SER A 167 25.37 19.13 4.36
CA SER A 167 25.55 20.54 3.99
C SER A 167 25.80 21.49 5.18
N LYS A 168 25.69 21.02 6.44
CA LYS A 168 25.86 21.84 7.66
C LYS A 168 27.15 21.60 8.45
N HIS A 169 28.11 20.80 7.96
CA HIS A 169 29.38 20.54 8.68
C HIS A 169 30.65 21.01 7.96
N ASN A 170 30.54 21.82 6.91
CA ASN A 170 31.70 22.38 6.20
C ASN A 170 31.77 23.91 6.22
N LYS A 171 31.50 24.51 7.38
CA LYS A 171 32.00 25.86 7.72
C LYS A 171 32.53 25.86 9.14
N ASN A 172 33.81 26.23 9.27
CA ASN A 172 34.63 26.43 10.48
C ASN A 172 35.37 25.15 10.94
N TYR A 173 36.57 24.91 10.42
CA TYR A 173 37.86 25.43 10.92
C TYR A 173 38.88 25.47 9.79
#